data_AF-A4CN12-F1
#
_entry.id   AF-A4CN12-F1
#
_cell.length_a   1.000
_cell.length_b   1.000
_cell.length_c   1.000
_cell.angle_alpha   90.00
_cell.angle_beta   90.00
_cell.angle_gamma   90.00
#
_symmetry.space_group_name_H-M   'P 1'
#
loop_
_entity.id
_entity.type
_entity.pdbx_description
1 polymer ?
#
loop_
_entity_poly.entity_id
_entity_poly.type
_entity_poly.pdbx_seq_one_letter_code
_entity_poly.pdbx_strand_id
1 'polypeptide(L)'
;MYVTMYFNTYEFSHVFFSWTRLYMTLIGIGGMAIIMFLFMRHMYKNKQKNIAVILVSVLLMVVSTYLVRQQIPIGDVKWMRAMIPHHSIAILTSNRADLKDPEVKKLAEEIIKAQEREIAEMKRMIERLEND
;
A
#
# COMPACT_ATOMS: atom_id res chain seq x y z
N MET A 1 -0.73 9.43 -5.66
CA MET A 1 -1.25 8.53 -4.61
C MET A 1 -0.17 7.74 -3.89
N TYR A 2 0.89 7.27 -4.57
CA TYR A 2 1.94 6.47 -3.91
C TYR A 2 2.55 7.14 -2.66
N VAL A 3 3.04 8.38 -2.77
CA VAL A 3 3.68 9.10 -1.65
C VAL A 3 2.70 9.36 -0.51
N THR A 4 1.47 9.75 -0.84
CA THR A 4 0.44 10.08 0.16
C THR A 4 0.04 8.89 1.03
N MET A 5 0.23 7.65 0.54
CA MET A 5 0.01 6.45 1.35
C MET A 5 0.97 6.36 2.55
N TYR A 6 2.10 7.08 2.57
CA TYR A 6 3.02 7.07 3.71
C TYR A 6 2.67 8.11 4.79
N PHE A 7 1.71 9.01 4.55
CA PHE A 7 1.35 10.07 5.50
C PHE A 7 0.75 9.54 6.81
N ASN A 8 0.30 8.29 6.83
CA ASN A 8 -0.19 7.59 8.02
C ASN A 8 0.83 6.58 8.60
N THR A 9 2.09 6.64 8.18
CA THR A 9 3.17 5.86 8.80
C THR A 9 3.52 6.51 10.15
N TYR A 10 3.54 5.74 11.25
CA TYR A 10 3.81 6.27 12.59
C TYR A 10 5.19 6.93 12.74
N GLU A 11 6.22 6.30 12.19
CA GLU A 11 7.59 6.82 12.19
C GLU A 11 8.17 6.94 10.78
N PHE A 12 8.99 7.97 10.56
CA PHE A 12 9.76 8.12 9.32
C PHE A 12 10.72 6.96 9.07
N SER A 13 11.27 6.35 10.14
CA SER A 13 12.16 5.19 10.07
C SER A 13 11.46 3.93 9.51
N HIS A 14 10.14 3.95 9.39
CA HIS A 14 9.32 2.86 8.85
C HIS A 14 8.95 3.06 7.37
N VAL A 15 9.42 4.14 6.74
CA VAL A 15 9.15 4.43 5.33
C VAL A 15 10.12 3.66 4.44
N PHE A 16 9.61 2.62 3.79
CA PHE A 16 10.33 1.82 2.80
C PHE A 16 9.54 1.75 1.50
N PHE A 17 10.24 1.61 0.37
CA PHE A 17 9.59 1.35 -0.91
C PHE A 17 8.79 0.04 -0.87
N SER A 18 7.58 0.04 -1.45
CA SER A 18 6.67 -1.11 -1.44
C SER A 18 6.10 -1.36 -2.84
N TRP A 19 6.42 -2.54 -3.38
CA TRP A 19 5.84 -3.05 -4.63
C TRP A 19 4.31 -3.17 -4.53
N THR A 20 3.80 -3.66 -3.41
CA THR A 20 2.36 -3.77 -3.16
C THR A 20 1.66 -2.41 -3.24
N ARG A 21 2.22 -1.36 -2.62
CA ARG A 21 1.66 0.01 -2.70
C ARG A 21 1.74 0.59 -4.11
N LEU A 22 2.79 0.25 -4.87
CA LEU A 22 2.90 0.63 -6.28
C LEU A 22 1.76 -0.02 -7.08
N TYR A 23 1.53 -1.32 -6.95
CA TYR A 23 0.42 -2.00 -7.65
C TYR A 23 -0.94 -1.41 -7.28
N MET A 24 -1.20 -1.15 -5.99
CA MET A 24 -2.45 -0.49 -5.57
C MET A 24 -2.58 0.92 -6.16
N THR A 25 -1.47 1.66 -6.26
CA THR A 25 -1.47 2.97 -6.92
C THR A 25 -1.85 2.86 -8.40
N LEU A 26 -1.30 1.87 -9.13
CA LEU A 26 -1.61 1.66 -10.55
C LEU A 26 -3.07 1.25 -10.77
N ILE A 27 -3.62 0.39 -9.89
CA ILE A 27 -5.05 0.04 -9.90
C ILE A 27 -5.90 1.30 -9.70
N GLY A 28 -5.56 2.13 -8.70
CA GLY A 28 -6.27 3.39 -8.42
C GLY A 28 -6.21 4.39 -9.58
N ILE A 29 -5.05 4.54 -10.23
CA ILE A 29 -4.88 5.38 -11.42
C ILE A 29 -5.77 4.88 -12.57
N GLY A 30 -5.76 3.58 -12.84
CA GLY A 30 -6.61 2.97 -13.88
C GLY A 30 -8.10 3.18 -13.60
N GLY A 31 -8.53 2.91 -12.36
CA GLY A 31 -9.93 3.10 -11.95
C GLY A 31 -10.37 4.56 -12.04
N MET A 32 -9.54 5.49 -11.55
CA MET A 32 -9.84 6.93 -11.62
C MET A 32 -9.90 7.43 -13.07
N ALA A 33 -9.01 6.97 -13.95
CA ALA A 33 -9.04 7.34 -15.36
C ALA A 33 -10.35 6.91 -16.04
N ILE A 34 -10.87 5.72 -15.72
CA ILE A 34 -12.17 5.25 -16.23
C ILE A 34 -13.31 6.12 -15.68
N ILE A 35 -13.31 6.41 -14.38
CA ILE A 35 -14.31 7.27 -13.75
C ILE A 35 -14.31 8.66 -14.43
N MET A 36 -13.15 9.30 -14.53
CA MET A 36 -13.01 10.61 -15.18
C MET A 36 -13.52 10.57 -16.63
N PHE A 37 -13.18 9.52 -17.38
CA PHE A 37 -13.65 9.35 -18.74
C PHE A 37 -15.19 9.29 -18.83
N LEU A 38 -15.84 8.56 -17.91
CA LEU A 38 -17.30 8.44 -17.88
C LEU A 38 -17.98 9.77 -17.55
N PHE A 39 -17.49 10.52 -16.57
CA PHE A 39 -18.07 11.80 -16.14
C PHE A 39 -17.80 12.94 -17.13
N MET A 40 -16.61 12.96 -17.76
CA MET A 40 -16.17 14.05 -18.63
C MET A 40 -16.23 13.66 -20.11
N ARG A 41 -17.09 12.70 -20.47
CA ARG A 41 -17.18 12.11 -21.82
C ARG A 41 -17.33 13.14 -22.94
N HIS A 42 -18.03 14.25 -22.69
CA HIS A 42 -18.26 15.33 -23.65
C HIS A 42 -16.99 16.12 -24.03
N MET A 43 -15.95 16.11 -23.19
CA MET A 43 -14.66 16.76 -23.46
C MET A 43 -13.75 15.92 -24.38
N TYR A 44 -14.03 14.63 -24.49
CA TYR A 44 -13.20 13.65 -25.17
C TYR A 44 -13.64 13.45 -26.63
N LYS A 45 -13.22 14.35 -27.53
CA LYS A 45 -13.67 14.37 -28.95
C LYS A 45 -13.06 13.28 -29.85
N ASN A 46 -11.87 12.78 -29.55
CA ASN A 46 -11.16 11.82 -30.41
C ASN A 46 -11.42 10.36 -29.98
N LYS A 47 -12.24 9.65 -30.76
CA LYS A 47 -12.64 8.26 -30.47
C LYS A 47 -11.46 7.29 -30.30
N GLN A 48 -10.39 7.44 -31.09
CA GLN A 48 -9.22 6.55 -30.99
C GLN A 48 -8.46 6.75 -29.67
N LYS A 49 -8.21 8.01 -29.29
CA LYS A 49 -7.55 8.33 -28.01
C LYS A 49 -8.39 7.85 -26.82
N ASN A 50 -9.71 7.98 -26.92
CA ASN A 50 -10.63 7.54 -25.87
C ASN A 50 -10.58 6.02 -25.65
N ILE A 51 -10.62 5.25 -26.74
CA ILE A 51 -10.50 3.79 -26.69
C ILE A 51 -9.13 3.41 -26.11
N ALA A 52 -8.05 4.08 -26.54
CA ALA A 52 -6.72 3.84 -26.02
C ALA A 52 -6.63 4.08 -24.50
N VAL A 53 -7.19 5.18 -24.00
CA VAL A 53 -7.23 5.48 -22.56
C VAL A 53 -7.93 4.36 -21.80
N ILE A 54 -9.12 3.96 -22.22
CA ILE A 54 -9.88 2.89 -21.54
C ILE A 54 -9.14 1.55 -21.59
N LEU A 55 -8.62 1.14 -22.74
CA LEU A 55 -7.89 -0.12 -22.87
C LEU A 55 -6.63 -0.15 -22.00
N VAL A 56 -5.86 0.95 -21.98
CA VAL A 56 -4.66 1.07 -21.15
C VAL A 56 -5.03 1.04 -19.67
N SER A 57 -6.10 1.75 -19.25
CA SER A 57 -6.56 1.75 -17.87
C SER A 57 -7.01 0.37 -17.41
N VAL A 58 -7.80 -0.35 -18.22
CA VAL A 58 -8.24 -1.71 -17.91
C VAL A 58 -7.06 -2.67 -17.86
N LEU A 59 -6.14 -2.61 -18.82
CA LEU A 59 -4.94 -3.44 -18.83
C LEU A 59 -4.09 -3.18 -17.58
N LEU A 60 -3.88 -1.91 -17.23
CA LEU A 60 -3.11 -1.52 -16.05
C LEU A 60 -3.73 -2.09 -14.77
N MET A 61 -5.07 -2.02 -14.64
CA MET A 61 -5.78 -2.60 -13.50
C MET A 61 -5.66 -4.12 -13.46
N VAL A 62 -5.89 -4.82 -14.58
CA VAL A 62 -5.84 -6.29 -14.64
C VAL A 62 -4.44 -6.79 -14.31
N VAL A 63 -3.41 -6.24 -14.95
CA VAL A 63 -2.02 -6.65 -14.74
C VAL A 63 -1.59 -6.34 -13.30
N SER A 64 -1.86 -5.14 -12.79
CA SER A 64 -1.49 -4.78 -11.41
C SER A 64 -2.22 -5.63 -10.38
N THR A 65 -3.50 -5.95 -10.62
CA THR A 65 -4.28 -6.85 -9.76
C THR A 65 -3.71 -8.26 -9.78
N TYR A 66 -3.32 -8.76 -10.95
CA TYR A 66 -2.67 -10.06 -11.07
C TYR A 66 -1.33 -10.09 -10.30
N LEU A 67 -0.46 -9.11 -10.54
CA LEU A 67 0.86 -9.02 -9.88
C LEU A 67 0.74 -8.93 -8.36
N VAL A 68 -0.19 -8.11 -7.84
CA VAL A 68 -0.37 -7.98 -6.40
C VAL A 68 -1.00 -9.22 -5.77
N ARG A 69 -1.88 -9.93 -6.48
CA ARG A 69 -2.47 -11.18 -5.95
C ARG A 69 -1.49 -12.35 -6.00
N GLN A 70 -0.58 -12.37 -6.96
CA GLN A 70 0.45 -13.40 -7.09
C GLN A 70 1.75 -13.06 -6.36
N GLN A 71 1.85 -11.87 -5.76
CA GLN A 71 3.06 -11.38 -5.08
C GLN A 71 4.32 -11.44 -5.97
N ILE A 72 4.21 -11.08 -7.25
CA ILE A 72 5.34 -11.09 -8.20
C ILE A 72 5.90 -9.67 -8.32
N PRO A 73 7.22 -9.41 -8.22
CA PRO A 73 8.32 -10.31 -7.85
C PRO A 73 8.76 -10.08 -6.39
N ILE A 74 7.85 -10.33 -5.44
CA ILE A 74 8.02 -10.01 -4.01
C ILE A 74 8.63 -11.23 -3.31
N GLY A 75 9.93 -11.16 -3.00
CA GLY A 75 10.63 -12.09 -2.09
C GLY A 75 10.87 -11.46 -0.71
N ASP A 76 11.60 -12.15 0.15
CA ASP A 76 11.76 -11.86 1.59
C ASP A 76 12.00 -10.37 1.91
N VAL A 77 13.06 -9.77 1.36
CA VAL A 77 13.41 -8.36 1.63
C VAL A 77 12.32 -7.40 1.15
N LYS A 78 11.73 -7.64 -0.03
CA LYS A 78 10.66 -6.80 -0.58
C LYS A 78 9.38 -6.93 0.24
N TRP A 79 9.09 -8.13 0.73
CA TRP A 79 7.96 -8.41 1.60
C TRP A 79 8.12 -7.68 2.94
N MET A 80 9.26 -7.82 3.60
CA MET A 80 9.55 -7.15 4.89
C MET A 80 9.52 -5.63 4.75
N ARG A 81 10.13 -5.07 3.69
CA ARG A 81 10.06 -3.62 3.39
C ARG A 81 8.63 -3.13 3.18
N ALA A 82 7.74 -3.95 2.61
CA ALA A 82 6.33 -3.59 2.49
C ALA A 82 5.55 -3.73 3.82
N MET A 83 5.94 -4.67 4.68
CA MET A 83 5.28 -4.94 5.96
C MET A 83 5.63 -3.94 7.04
N ILE A 84 6.85 -3.40 7.09
CA ILE A 84 7.23 -2.38 8.08
C ILE A 84 6.28 -1.15 8.07
N PRO A 85 6.02 -0.47 6.94
CA PRO A 85 5.07 0.65 6.92
C PRO A 85 3.62 0.20 7.12
N HIS A 86 3.26 -1.06 6.84
CA HIS A 86 1.94 -1.61 7.18
C HIS A 86 1.76 -1.72 8.70
N HIS A 87 2.76 -2.29 9.39
CA HIS A 87 2.75 -2.43 10.85
C HIS A 87 2.75 -1.06 11.54
N SER A 88 3.51 -0.12 10.98
CA SER A 88 3.55 1.27 11.44
C SER A 88 2.18 1.96 11.43
N ILE A 89 1.30 1.64 10.48
CA ILE A 89 -0.08 2.19 10.47
C ILE A 89 -0.91 1.61 11.61
N ALA A 90 -0.76 0.32 11.91
CA ALA A 90 -1.44 -0.32 13.03
C ALA A 90 -1.02 0.31 14.37
N ILE A 91 0.27 0.62 14.54
CA ILE A 91 0.77 1.37 15.70
C ILE A 91 0.14 2.76 15.77
N LEU A 92 0.16 3.54 14.68
CA LEU A 92 -0.43 4.88 14.67
C LEU A 92 -1.92 4.85 15.08
N THR A 93 -2.70 3.99 14.44
CA THR A 93 -4.15 3.93 14.65
C THR A 93 -4.51 3.41 16.05
N SER A 94 -3.81 2.38 16.54
CA SER A 94 -4.00 1.85 17.89
C SER A 94 -3.60 2.86 18.97
N ASN A 95 -2.55 3.65 18.74
CA ASN A 95 -2.07 4.66 19.68
C ASN A 95 -2.98 5.90 19.74
N ARG A 96 -3.62 6.27 18.62
CA ARG A 96 -4.41 7.51 18.50
C ARG A 96 -5.92 7.33 18.65
N ALA A 97 -6.43 6.11 18.56
CA ALA A 97 -7.86 5.85 18.69
C ALA A 97 -8.37 6.15 20.11
N ASP A 98 -9.50 6.85 20.22
CA ASP A 98 -10.16 7.09 21.51
C ASP A 98 -11.00 5.88 21.95
N LEU A 99 -10.32 4.82 22.37
CA LEU A 99 -10.93 3.58 22.82
C LEU A 99 -11.49 3.74 24.24
N LYS A 100 -12.71 3.27 24.50
CA LYS A 100 -13.36 3.34 25.83
C LYS A 100 -13.46 1.98 26.51
N ASP A 101 -13.77 0.96 25.74
CA ASP A 101 -13.91 -0.40 26.23
C ASP A 101 -12.55 -0.98 26.73
N PRO A 102 -12.48 -1.54 27.95
CA PRO A 102 -11.23 -2.07 28.50
C PRO A 102 -10.63 -3.24 27.70
N GLU A 103 -11.45 -4.11 27.14
CA GLU A 103 -10.99 -5.24 26.33
C GLU A 103 -10.37 -4.76 25.02
N VAL A 104 -11.02 -3.80 24.36
CA VAL A 104 -10.51 -3.19 23.13
C VAL A 104 -9.22 -2.41 23.37
N LYS A 105 -9.08 -1.70 24.51
CA LYS A 105 -7.82 -1.03 24.89
C LYS A 105 -6.69 -2.03 25.06
N LYS A 106 -6.94 -3.12 25.78
CA LYS A 106 -5.95 -4.18 25.99
C LYS A 106 -5.50 -4.77 24.66
N LEU A 107 -6.43 -5.04 23.74
CA LEU A 107 -6.10 -5.51 22.40
C LEU A 107 -5.22 -4.52 21.63
N ALA A 108 -5.53 -3.21 21.69
CA ALA A 108 -4.72 -2.19 21.04
C ALA A 108 -3.29 -2.11 21.59
N GLU A 109 -3.11 -2.22 22.91
CA GLU A 109 -1.79 -2.27 23.54
C GLU A 109 -0.99 -3.52 23.13
N GLU A 110 -1.66 -4.67 23.03
CA GLU A 110 -1.05 -5.92 22.57
C GLU A 110 -0.61 -5.84 21.11
N ILE A 111 -1.44 -5.25 20.24
CA ILE A 111 -1.11 -4.98 18.84
C ILE A 111 0.13 -4.08 18.75
N ILE A 112 0.18 -2.97 19.49
CA ILE A 112 1.34 -2.06 19.46
C ILE A 112 2.63 -2.82 19.81
N LYS A 113 2.64 -3.53 20.94
CA LYS A 113 3.82 -4.28 21.39
C LYS A 113 4.28 -5.34 20.40
N ALA A 114 3.33 -6.09 19.81
CA ALA A 114 3.65 -7.11 18.82
C ALA A 114 4.26 -6.48 17.55
N GLN A 115 3.64 -5.42 17.05
CA GLN A 115 4.03 -4.79 15.79
C GLN A 115 5.38 -4.06 15.90
N GLU A 116 5.69 -3.44 17.05
CA GLU A 116 7.02 -2.85 17.32
C GLU A 116 8.13 -3.92 17.30
N ARG A 117 7.88 -5.07 17.96
CA ARG A 117 8.80 -6.21 17.96
C ARG A 117 9.02 -6.75 16.55
N GLU A 118 7.96 -6.97 15.80
CA GLU A 118 7.99 -7.49 14.42
C GLU A 118 8.74 -6.54 13.48
N ILE A 119 8.57 -5.22 13.63
CA ILE A 119 9.35 -4.23 12.87
C ILE A 119 10.85 -4.36 13.17
N ALA A 120 11.24 -4.50 14.44
CA ALA A 120 12.64 -4.65 14.82
C ALA A 120 13.25 -5.97 14.30
N GLU A 121 12.47 -7.05 14.28
CA GLU A 121 12.85 -8.33 13.68
C GLU A 121 13.04 -8.20 12.16
N MET A 122 12.08 -7.62 11.45
CA MET A 122 12.16 -7.39 10.01
C MET A 122 13.35 -6.52 9.62
N LYS A 123 13.62 -5.43 10.35
CA LYS A 123 14.79 -4.56 10.10
C LYS A 123 16.11 -5.35 10.22
N ARG A 124 16.26 -6.17 11.26
CA ARG A 124 17.44 -7.04 11.45
C ARG A 124 17.58 -8.09 10.36
N MET A 125 16.48 -8.72 9.94
CA MET A 125 16.52 -9.72 8.87
C MET A 125 16.83 -9.12 7.51
N ILE A 126 16.32 -7.91 7.21
CA ILE A 126 16.68 -7.16 6.00
C ILE A 126 18.20 -6.89 6.00
N GLU A 127 18.73 -6.35 7.09
CA GLU A 127 20.15 -6.04 7.19
C GLU A 127 21.03 -7.29 7.00
N ARG A 128 20.66 -8.42 7.60
CA ARG A 128 21.36 -9.69 7.38
C ARG A 128 21.33 -10.09 5.90
N LEU A 129 20.15 -10.16 5.29
CA LEU A 129 19.97 -10.62 3.91
C LEU A 129 20.56 -9.69 2.84
N GLU A 130 20.81 -8.42 3.16
CA GLU A 130 21.46 -7.47 2.24
C GLU A 130 22.99 -7.45 2.37
N ASN A 131 23.53 -8.00 3.46
CA ASN A 131 24.97 -8.11 3.71
C ASN A 131 25.53 -9.53 3.42
N ASP A 132 24.66 -10.50 3.15
CA ASP A 132 24.99 -11.84 2.65
C ASP A 132 25.23 -11.81 1.12
#